data_AF-A0A0D1YXN4-F1
#
_entry.id   AF-A0A0D1YXN4-F1
#
_cell.length_a   1.000
_cell.length_b   1.000
_cell.length_c   1.000
_cell.angle_alpha   90.00
_cell.angle_beta   90.00
_cell.angle_gamma   90.00
#
_symmetry.space_group_name_H-M   'P 1'
#
loop_
_entity.id
_entity.type
_entity.pdbx_description
1 polymer ?
#
loop_
_entity_poly.entity_id
_entity_poly.type
_entity_poly.pdbx_seq_one_letter_code
_entity_poly.pdbx_strand_id
1 'polypeptide(L)'
;MASDNLYHVLFSVSHNPKDVNEEVEKLRVCGTFENLKAAKAQAHKTLFEAGYEREWFTEYDTKSEEFLEHGIKRRTGLCVHAVAPDQTIFRISVATTPNVQGFTALGEDHKIHFDLYHVVQTNVEYSEDDSGQARDTNVEGSFKTYEEARKFASQVLLSPEDGVTKESFEQYDEAAPAEKDCGFGENVIVHAVGKNGENILVSVLKGQEMESVRLAEAAMRIRSFN
;
A
#
# COMPACT_ATOMS: atom_id res chain seq x y z
N MET A 1 11.68 -1.96 -25.17
CA MET A 1 12.11 -0.80 -24.35
C MET A 1 11.30 -0.86 -23.07
N ALA A 2 11.90 -0.54 -21.93
CA ALA A 2 11.17 -0.52 -20.66
C ALA A 2 10.05 0.52 -20.73
N SER A 3 8.93 0.25 -20.07
CA SER A 3 7.86 1.25 -19.91
C SER A 3 8.39 2.43 -19.10
N ASP A 4 7.92 3.65 -19.41
CA ASP A 4 8.26 4.85 -18.62
C ASP A 4 7.68 4.80 -17.19
N ASN A 5 6.64 3.98 -16.98
CA ASN A 5 5.96 3.83 -15.70
C ASN A 5 5.79 2.36 -15.30
N LEU A 6 5.78 2.14 -13.99
CA LEU A 6 5.35 0.91 -13.33
C LEU A 6 3.97 1.10 -12.70
N TYR A 7 3.20 0.02 -12.66
CA TYR A 7 1.84 -0.02 -12.11
C TYR A 7 1.78 -1.08 -11.03
N HIS A 8 1.44 -0.68 -9.81
CA HIS A 8 1.47 -1.53 -8.62
C HIS A 8 0.06 -1.83 -8.15
N VAL A 9 -0.29 -3.10 -8.03
CA VAL A 9 -1.56 -3.50 -7.43
C VAL A 9 -1.41 -3.46 -5.92
N LEU A 10 -2.13 -2.57 -5.28
CA LEU A 10 -2.17 -2.43 -3.83
C LEU A 10 -3.43 -3.09 -3.29
N PHE A 11 -3.29 -3.84 -2.20
CA PHE A 11 -4.41 -4.42 -1.47
C PHE A 11 -4.35 -3.96 -0.02
N SER A 12 -5.37 -3.21 0.41
CA SER A 12 -5.53 -2.81 1.80
C SER A 12 -6.77 -3.42 2.44
N VAL A 13 -6.61 -3.75 3.73
CA VAL A 13 -7.69 -4.23 4.59
C VAL A 13 -7.70 -3.38 5.84
N SER A 14 -8.84 -2.75 6.13
CA SER A 14 -9.09 -2.02 7.36
C SER A 14 -10.36 -2.52 8.03
N HIS A 15 -10.46 -2.33 9.34
CA HIS A 15 -11.64 -2.69 10.10
C HIS A 15 -12.09 -1.46 10.87
N ASN A 16 -13.34 -1.03 10.70
CA ASN A 16 -13.85 0.17 11.36
C ASN A 16 -14.94 -0.16 12.39
N PRO A 17 -14.58 -0.32 13.69
CA PRO A 17 -15.56 -0.48 14.74
C PRO A 17 -15.40 0.59 15.85
N LYS A 18 -15.34 1.89 15.54
CA LYS A 18 -15.37 2.96 16.57
C LYS A 18 -14.35 2.81 17.73
N ASP A 19 -13.05 2.64 17.45
CA ASP A 19 -12.00 2.66 18.50
C ASP A 19 -10.83 3.57 18.10
N VAL A 20 -10.27 4.25 19.10
CA VAL A 20 -9.56 5.54 19.04
C VAL A 20 -8.04 5.38 19.05
N ASN A 21 -7.49 4.16 18.99
CA ASN A 21 -6.04 3.95 19.13
C ASN A 21 -5.34 3.09 18.06
N GLU A 22 -6.01 2.21 17.29
CA GLU A 22 -5.27 1.30 16.39
C GLU A 22 -6.12 0.83 15.17
N GLU A 23 -6.46 1.72 14.25
CA GLU A 23 -6.89 1.28 12.93
C GLU A 23 -5.65 0.87 12.10
N VAL A 24 -5.14 -0.35 12.34
CA VAL A 24 -4.03 -0.91 11.55
C VAL A 24 -4.57 -1.32 10.19
N GLU A 25 -4.55 -0.39 9.23
CA GLU A 25 -4.74 -0.71 7.81
C GLU A 25 -3.57 -1.58 7.35
N LYS A 26 -3.85 -2.85 7.04
CA LYS A 26 -2.85 -3.75 6.49
C LYS A 26 -2.75 -3.52 4.98
N LEU A 27 -1.61 -3.01 4.54
CA LEU A 27 -1.32 -2.75 3.13
C LEU A 27 -0.35 -3.78 2.56
N ARG A 28 -0.63 -4.27 1.34
CA ARG A 28 0.25 -5.16 0.58
C ARG A 28 0.42 -4.65 -0.85
N VAL A 29 1.61 -4.86 -1.42
CA VAL A 29 1.85 -4.69 -2.85
C VAL A 29 1.78 -6.07 -3.51
N CYS A 30 0.68 -6.35 -4.20
CA CYS A 30 0.35 -7.68 -4.72
C CYS A 30 1.05 -8.05 -6.03
N GLY A 31 1.56 -7.04 -6.74
CA GLY A 31 2.27 -7.23 -8.00
C GLY A 31 2.60 -5.90 -8.65
N THR A 32 3.64 -5.92 -9.48
CA THR A 32 4.10 -4.77 -10.26
C THR A 32 4.09 -5.11 -11.74
N PHE A 33 3.61 -4.20 -12.57
CA PHE A 33 3.40 -4.40 -14.00
C PHE A 33 3.97 -3.23 -14.80
N GLU A 34 4.43 -3.50 -16.01
CA GLU A 34 4.80 -2.44 -16.97
C GLU A 34 3.59 -1.92 -17.76
N ASN A 35 2.42 -2.53 -17.59
CA ASN A 35 1.23 -2.22 -18.37
C ASN A 35 0.02 -1.97 -17.46
N LEU A 36 -0.61 -0.79 -17.62
CA LEU A 36 -1.76 -0.39 -16.81
C LEU A 36 -2.96 -1.32 -16.99
N LYS A 37 -3.21 -1.81 -18.22
CA LYS A 37 -4.33 -2.71 -18.50
C LYS A 37 -4.12 -4.05 -17.81
N ALA A 38 -2.90 -4.58 -17.82
CA ALA A 38 -2.55 -5.81 -17.08
C ALA A 38 -2.72 -5.62 -15.57
N ALA A 39 -2.22 -4.51 -15.00
CA ALA A 39 -2.39 -4.20 -13.58
C ALA A 39 -3.86 -4.10 -13.16
N LYS A 40 -4.71 -3.41 -13.94
CA LYS A 40 -6.15 -3.33 -13.67
C LYS A 40 -6.82 -4.70 -13.76
N ALA A 41 -6.47 -5.50 -14.77
CA ALA A 41 -7.01 -6.85 -14.91
C ALA A 41 -6.62 -7.74 -13.72
N GLN A 42 -5.40 -7.59 -13.20
CA GLN A 42 -4.95 -8.26 -11.98
C GLN A 42 -5.71 -7.76 -10.74
N ALA A 43 -5.88 -6.44 -10.59
CA ALA A 43 -6.58 -5.84 -9.44
C ALA A 43 -7.99 -6.43 -9.23
N HIS A 44 -8.75 -6.70 -10.30
CA HIS A 44 -10.08 -7.33 -10.19
C HIS A 44 -10.05 -8.82 -9.78
N LYS A 45 -8.89 -9.48 -9.86
CA LYS A 45 -8.70 -10.89 -9.46
C LYS A 45 -8.09 -11.04 -8.08
N THR A 46 -7.30 -10.06 -7.63
CA THR A 46 -6.50 -10.10 -6.39
C THR A 46 -7.30 -10.54 -5.17
N LEU A 47 -8.54 -10.07 -5.02
CA LEU A 47 -9.37 -10.42 -3.88
C LEU A 47 -9.71 -11.93 -3.84
N PHE A 48 -10.02 -12.52 -4.99
CA PHE A 48 -10.32 -13.94 -5.11
C PHE A 48 -9.08 -14.81 -4.98
N GLU A 49 -7.94 -14.35 -5.51
CA GLU A 49 -6.64 -15.01 -5.33
C GLU A 49 -6.20 -15.03 -3.86
N ALA A 50 -6.56 -13.99 -3.10
CA ALA A 50 -6.40 -13.96 -1.65
C ALA A 50 -7.31 -14.94 -0.90
N GLY A 51 -8.26 -15.59 -1.60
CA GLY A 51 -9.13 -16.63 -1.06
C GLY A 51 -10.49 -16.13 -0.55
N TYR A 52 -10.85 -14.88 -0.83
CA TYR A 52 -12.18 -14.35 -0.54
C TYR A 52 -13.17 -14.68 -1.65
N GLU A 53 -14.45 -14.82 -1.32
CA GLU A 53 -15.52 -15.08 -2.27
C GLU A 53 -16.48 -13.88 -2.34
N ARG A 54 -17.13 -13.66 -3.48
CA ARG A 54 -17.99 -12.48 -3.70
C ARG A 54 -19.14 -12.44 -2.69
N GLU A 55 -19.65 -13.60 -2.33
CA GLU A 55 -20.79 -13.82 -1.44
C GLU A 55 -20.48 -13.47 0.02
N TRP A 56 -19.19 -13.28 0.36
CA TRP A 56 -18.79 -12.89 1.72
C TRP A 56 -18.92 -11.39 1.96
N PHE A 57 -19.29 -10.60 0.94
CA PHE A 57 -19.39 -9.15 1.04
C PHE A 57 -20.83 -8.67 0.98
N THR A 58 -21.18 -7.74 1.87
CA THR A 58 -22.44 -7.00 1.83
C THR A 58 -22.43 -5.94 0.73
N GLU A 59 -21.27 -5.35 0.47
CA GLU A 59 -21.05 -4.39 -0.62
C GLU A 59 -19.83 -4.83 -1.43
N TYR A 60 -19.91 -4.75 -2.75
CA TYR A 60 -18.73 -4.93 -3.60
C TYR A 60 -18.94 -4.18 -4.89
N ASP A 61 -18.11 -3.15 -5.03
CA ASP A 61 -18.13 -2.15 -6.07
C ASP A 61 -16.86 -2.27 -6.91
N THR A 62 -17.02 -2.09 -8.21
CA THR A 62 -15.94 -2.18 -9.20
C THR A 62 -15.96 -1.05 -10.21
N LYS A 63 -17.03 -0.26 -10.21
CA LYS A 63 -17.26 0.81 -11.17
C LYS A 63 -17.25 2.16 -10.50
N SER A 64 -16.84 3.17 -11.25
CA SER A 64 -16.73 4.53 -10.74
C SER A 64 -18.08 5.09 -10.27
N GLU A 65 -19.19 4.70 -10.90
CA GLU A 65 -20.53 5.13 -10.52
C GLU A 65 -20.95 4.56 -9.15
N GLU A 66 -20.65 3.27 -8.91
CA GLU A 66 -20.90 2.59 -7.63
C GLU A 66 -20.11 3.26 -6.50
N PHE A 67 -18.84 3.62 -6.77
CA PHE A 67 -18.02 4.34 -5.79
C PHE A 67 -18.57 5.73 -5.43
N LEU A 68 -19.23 6.41 -6.38
CA LEU A 68 -19.86 7.71 -6.13
C LEU A 68 -21.17 7.54 -5.34
N GLU A 69 -21.98 6.55 -5.71
CA GLU A 69 -23.25 6.24 -5.04
C GLU A 69 -23.04 5.88 -3.57
N HIS A 70 -22.04 5.06 -3.27
CA HIS A 70 -21.67 4.69 -1.90
C HIS A 70 -20.78 5.73 -1.20
N GLY A 71 -20.55 6.90 -1.80
CA GLY A 71 -19.84 8.01 -1.15
C GLY A 71 -18.37 7.73 -0.83
N ILE A 72 -17.73 6.81 -1.55
CA ILE A 72 -16.33 6.44 -1.32
C ILE A 72 -15.44 7.63 -1.67
N LYS A 73 -14.79 8.23 -0.68
CA LYS A 73 -13.94 9.44 -0.87
C LYS A 73 -12.64 9.12 -1.62
N ARG A 74 -11.90 8.13 -1.14
CA ARG A 74 -10.62 7.69 -1.74
C ARG A 74 -10.88 6.89 -3.01
N ARG A 75 -10.65 7.45 -4.20
CA ARG A 75 -10.94 6.77 -5.48
C ARG A 75 -9.76 6.71 -6.44
N THR A 76 -8.65 7.38 -6.13
CA THR A 76 -7.45 7.38 -6.98
C THR A 76 -6.97 5.95 -7.19
N GLY A 77 -6.93 5.51 -8.46
CA GLY A 77 -6.51 4.16 -8.82
C GLY A 77 -7.43 3.03 -8.33
N LEU A 78 -8.52 3.31 -7.62
CA LEU A 78 -9.40 2.30 -7.02
C LEU A 78 -10.05 1.43 -8.11
N CYS A 79 -9.91 0.12 -7.98
CA CYS A 79 -10.47 -0.88 -8.89
C CYS A 79 -11.55 -1.73 -8.21
N VAL A 80 -11.37 -2.05 -6.93
CA VAL A 80 -12.34 -2.84 -6.15
C VAL A 80 -12.48 -2.21 -4.77
N HIS A 81 -13.73 -2.04 -4.32
CA HIS A 81 -14.08 -1.77 -2.94
C HIS A 81 -15.06 -2.85 -2.48
N ALA A 82 -14.80 -3.49 -1.35
CA ALA A 82 -15.71 -4.47 -0.81
C ALA A 82 -15.83 -4.34 0.71
N VAL A 83 -17.01 -4.57 1.25
CA VAL A 83 -17.32 -4.48 2.68
C VAL A 83 -17.90 -5.81 3.13
N ALA A 84 -17.30 -6.40 4.17
CA ALA A 84 -17.79 -7.62 4.80
C ALA A 84 -18.88 -7.32 5.85
N PRO A 85 -19.70 -8.31 6.25
CA PRO A 85 -20.73 -8.12 7.27
C PRO A 85 -20.24 -7.54 8.61
N ASP A 86 -18.97 -7.81 8.96
CA ASP A 86 -18.33 -7.28 10.17
C ASP A 86 -17.78 -5.86 10.00
N GLN A 87 -18.06 -5.19 8.87
CA GLN A 87 -17.56 -3.86 8.51
C GLN A 87 -16.06 -3.80 8.22
N THR A 88 -15.42 -4.95 7.98
CA THR A 88 -14.08 -4.97 7.38
C THR A 88 -14.16 -4.48 5.94
N ILE A 89 -13.35 -3.49 5.60
CA ILE A 89 -13.26 -2.86 4.29
C ILE A 89 -12.02 -3.38 3.57
N PHE A 90 -12.23 -3.80 2.32
CA PHE A 90 -11.21 -4.32 1.42
C PHE A 90 -11.10 -3.37 0.23
N ARG A 91 -9.88 -2.92 -0.07
CA ARG A 91 -9.63 -1.96 -1.14
C ARG A 91 -8.51 -2.47 -2.02
N ILE A 92 -8.76 -2.50 -3.33
CA ILE A 92 -7.73 -2.83 -4.31
C ILE A 92 -7.59 -1.66 -5.26
N SER A 93 -6.39 -1.10 -5.34
CA SER A 93 -6.07 0.03 -6.20
C SER A 93 -4.84 -0.27 -7.06
N VAL A 94 -4.67 0.54 -8.11
CA VAL A 94 -3.45 0.56 -8.91
C VAL A 94 -2.75 1.90 -8.70
N ALA A 95 -1.58 1.86 -8.08
CA ALA A 95 -0.67 2.99 -7.99
C ALA A 95 0.26 3.03 -9.21
N THR A 96 0.70 4.23 -9.60
CA THR A 96 1.61 4.44 -10.73
C THR A 96 2.87 5.12 -10.26
N THR A 97 4.04 4.63 -10.68
CA THR A 97 5.34 5.28 -10.41
C THR A 97 6.20 5.36 -11.66
N PRO A 98 7.09 6.36 -11.76
CA PRO A 98 8.10 6.39 -12.81
C PRO A 98 9.02 5.16 -12.73
N ASN A 99 9.33 4.54 -13.87
CA ASN A 99 10.24 3.40 -13.96
C ASN A 99 11.70 3.84 -14.02
N VAL A 100 12.18 4.53 -12.99
CA VAL A 100 13.54 5.09 -12.93
C VAL A 100 14.62 4.00 -13.06
N GLN A 101 14.31 2.79 -12.59
CA GLN A 101 15.23 1.65 -12.62
C GLN A 101 15.22 0.88 -13.95
N GLY A 102 14.31 1.22 -14.88
CA GLY A 102 14.17 0.54 -16.17
C GLY A 102 13.81 -0.95 -16.05
N PHE A 103 13.01 -1.32 -15.05
CA PHE A 103 12.57 -2.70 -14.88
C PHE A 103 11.68 -3.13 -16.03
N THR A 104 11.90 -4.36 -16.51
CA THR A 104 11.17 -4.95 -17.63
C THR A 104 10.52 -6.26 -17.25
N ALA A 105 9.27 -6.45 -17.65
CA ALA A 105 8.59 -7.73 -17.62
C ALA A 105 9.20 -8.65 -18.67
N LEU A 106 9.44 -9.90 -18.31
CA LEU A 106 9.98 -10.91 -19.22
C LEU A 106 8.87 -11.75 -19.88
N GLY A 107 7.66 -11.71 -19.34
CA GLY A 107 6.51 -12.49 -19.80
C GLY A 107 5.45 -11.66 -20.52
N GLU A 108 4.54 -12.35 -21.22
CA GLU A 108 3.37 -11.74 -21.88
C GLU A 108 2.32 -11.21 -20.91
N ASP A 109 2.42 -11.58 -19.63
CA ASP A 109 1.57 -11.08 -18.54
C ASP A 109 1.93 -9.65 -18.10
N HIS A 110 3.01 -9.09 -18.65
CA HIS A 110 3.54 -7.76 -18.33
C HIS A 110 3.91 -7.56 -16.86
N LYS A 111 4.10 -8.65 -16.11
CA LYS A 111 4.43 -8.62 -14.68
C LYS A 111 5.95 -8.64 -14.46
N ILE A 112 6.40 -7.90 -13.45
CA ILE A 112 7.76 -8.01 -12.93
C ILE A 112 7.81 -9.19 -11.95
N HIS A 113 8.51 -10.26 -12.32
CA HIS A 113 8.53 -11.54 -11.59
C HIS A 113 9.65 -11.69 -10.56
N PHE A 114 10.65 -10.81 -10.57
CA PHE A 114 11.69 -10.82 -9.55
C PHE A 114 11.26 -10.02 -8.32
N ASP A 115 11.86 -10.34 -7.17
CA ASP A 115 11.58 -9.66 -5.91
C ASP A 115 11.83 -8.15 -6.02
N LEU A 116 10.84 -7.38 -5.57
CA LEU A 116 10.90 -5.94 -5.45
C LEU A 116 10.58 -5.49 -4.03
N TYR A 117 11.23 -4.41 -3.62
CA TYR A 117 10.97 -3.65 -2.41
C TYR A 117 10.45 -2.28 -2.80
N HIS A 118 9.27 -1.93 -2.29
CA HIS A 118 8.55 -0.72 -2.62
C HIS A 118 8.63 0.25 -1.46
N VAL A 119 8.96 1.50 -1.76
CA VAL A 119 8.80 2.59 -0.79
C VAL A 119 7.39 3.12 -0.96
N VAL A 120 6.61 3.08 0.10
CA VAL A 120 5.20 3.47 0.11
C VAL A 120 5.00 4.58 1.13
N GLN A 121 4.44 5.70 0.70
CA GLN A 121 4.03 6.79 1.57
C GLN A 121 2.53 6.68 1.84
N THR A 122 2.15 6.72 3.11
CA THR A 122 0.76 6.82 3.55
C THR A 122 0.58 8.10 4.35
N ASN A 123 -0.22 9.02 3.82
CA ASN A 123 -0.61 10.24 4.52
C ASN A 123 -1.91 9.95 5.27
N VAL A 124 -2.00 10.28 6.55
CA VAL A 124 -3.19 10.11 7.39
C VAL A 124 -3.63 11.49 7.86
N GLU A 125 -4.79 11.92 7.37
CA GLU A 125 -5.36 13.23 7.66
C GLU A 125 -6.38 13.10 8.80
N TYR A 126 -5.93 13.33 10.03
CA TYR A 126 -6.79 13.29 11.22
C TYR A 126 -7.68 14.54 11.38
N SER A 127 -7.40 15.62 10.64
CA SER A 127 -8.14 16.89 10.77
C SER A 127 -9.45 16.94 9.99
N GLU A 128 -9.62 16.10 8.96
CA GLU A 128 -10.84 16.06 8.14
C GLU A 128 -11.90 15.10 8.69
N ASP A 129 -11.47 14.10 9.47
CA ASP A 129 -12.33 13.27 10.29
C ASP A 129 -11.56 12.72 11.50
N ASP A 130 -12.16 12.77 12.70
CA ASP A 130 -11.61 12.19 13.93
C ASP A 130 -11.47 10.64 13.85
N SER A 131 -11.74 10.04 12.69
CA SER A 131 -11.69 8.60 12.45
C SER A 131 -10.42 8.12 11.75
N GLY A 132 -9.55 9.02 11.25
CA GLY A 132 -8.37 8.64 10.47
C GLY A 132 -8.71 7.95 9.14
N GLN A 133 -9.94 8.13 8.65
CA GLN A 133 -10.50 7.49 7.45
C GLN A 133 -10.08 8.21 6.17
N ALA A 134 -9.48 9.40 6.25
CA ALA A 134 -8.75 10.02 5.16
C ALA A 134 -7.28 9.58 5.20
N ARG A 135 -6.91 8.66 4.30
CA ARG A 135 -5.52 8.33 4.00
C ARG A 135 -5.30 8.29 2.52
N ASP A 136 -4.18 8.82 2.08
CA ASP A 136 -3.71 8.66 0.70
C ASP A 136 -2.48 7.76 0.70
N THR A 137 -2.42 6.82 -0.23
CA THR A 137 -1.34 5.84 -0.31
C THR A 137 -0.70 5.91 -1.68
N ASN A 138 0.56 6.30 -1.69
CA ASN A 138 1.37 6.43 -2.89
C ASN A 138 2.57 5.50 -2.82
N VAL A 139 2.92 4.91 -3.96
CA VAL A 139 4.21 4.21 -4.10
C VAL A 139 5.18 5.27 -4.59
N GLU A 140 6.29 5.46 -3.90
CA GLU A 140 7.28 6.49 -4.23
C GLU A 140 8.43 5.92 -5.08
N GLY A 141 8.69 4.62 -4.95
CA GLY A 141 9.74 3.95 -5.72
C GLY A 141 9.76 2.44 -5.55
N SER A 142 10.46 1.78 -6.46
CA SER A 142 10.65 0.32 -6.45
C SER A 142 12.12 -0.04 -6.66
N PHE A 143 12.62 -0.97 -5.86
CA PHE A 143 14.05 -1.33 -5.79
C PHE A 143 14.22 -2.84 -5.71
N LYS A 144 15.40 -3.34 -6.10
CA LYS A 144 15.68 -4.80 -6.06
C LYS A 144 16.08 -5.29 -4.67
N THR A 145 16.61 -4.39 -3.84
CA THR A 145 17.09 -4.73 -2.50
C THR A 145 16.38 -3.89 -1.44
N TYR A 146 16.28 -4.44 -0.24
CA TYR A 146 15.72 -3.74 0.91
C TYR A 146 16.58 -2.52 1.27
N GLU A 147 17.90 -2.64 1.16
CA GLU A 147 18.85 -1.59 1.52
C GLU A 147 18.70 -0.36 0.61
N GLU A 148 18.50 -0.56 -0.69
CA GLU A 148 18.22 0.53 -1.64
C GLU A 148 16.89 1.21 -1.32
N ALA A 149 15.83 0.42 -1.10
CA ALA A 149 14.52 0.96 -0.73
C ALA A 149 14.56 1.72 0.59
N ARG A 150 15.22 1.18 1.61
CA ARG A 150 15.38 1.83 2.93
C ARG A 150 16.13 3.15 2.80
N LYS A 151 17.23 3.17 2.03
CA LYS A 151 17.99 4.41 1.80
C LYS A 151 17.12 5.49 1.13
N PHE A 152 16.31 5.10 0.15
CA PHE A 152 15.38 6.02 -0.50
C PHE A 152 14.28 6.48 0.46
N ALA A 153 13.69 5.57 1.24
CA ALA A 153 12.66 5.87 2.24
C ALA A 153 13.11 6.93 3.28
N SER A 154 14.35 6.84 3.75
CA SER A 154 14.95 7.84 4.67
C SER A 154 15.09 9.26 4.07
N GLN A 155 14.94 9.40 2.75
CA GLN A 155 15.19 10.66 2.03
C GLN A 155 13.97 11.17 1.28
N VAL A 156 12.93 10.34 1.08
CA VAL A 156 11.82 10.63 0.16
C VAL A 156 11.02 11.88 0.55
N LEU A 157 10.95 12.20 1.84
CA LEU A 157 10.27 13.39 2.36
C LEU A 157 11.16 14.65 2.40
N LEU A 158 12.44 14.53 2.06
CA LEU A 158 13.43 15.59 2.22
C LEU A 158 13.81 16.14 0.83
N SER A 159 13.75 17.46 0.70
CA SER A 159 14.27 18.18 -0.46
C SER A 159 15.17 19.31 0.04
N PRO A 160 16.47 19.03 0.29
CA PRO A 160 17.40 20.06 0.75
C PRO A 160 17.54 21.22 -0.23
N GLU A 161 17.33 20.98 -1.53
CA GLU A 161 17.35 22.02 -2.57
C GLU A 161 16.20 23.00 -2.41
N ASP A 162 15.03 22.52 -1.99
CA ASP A 162 13.85 23.33 -1.67
C ASP A 162 13.81 23.77 -0.18
N GLY A 163 14.87 23.47 0.58
CA GLY A 163 14.97 23.76 2.01
C GLY A 163 14.14 22.86 2.93
N VAL A 164 13.53 21.80 2.39
CA VAL A 164 12.75 20.82 3.15
C VAL A 164 13.72 19.85 3.83
N THR A 165 13.78 19.95 5.15
CA THR A 165 14.66 19.19 6.04
C THR A 165 13.83 18.54 7.15
N LYS A 166 14.45 17.75 8.02
CA LYS A 166 13.72 17.08 9.12
C LYS A 166 13.03 18.10 10.05
N GLU A 167 13.65 19.27 10.22
CA GLU A 167 13.15 20.40 11.00
C GLU A 167 11.95 21.12 10.35
N SER A 168 11.58 20.74 9.12
CA SER A 168 10.37 21.24 8.46
C SER A 168 9.10 20.57 8.97
N PHE A 169 9.24 19.47 9.71
CA PHE A 169 8.16 18.70 10.32
C PHE A 169 8.08 18.97 11.83
N GLU A 170 6.87 18.88 12.39
CA GLU A 170 6.65 19.02 13.84
C GLU A 170 7.24 17.82 14.61
N GLN A 171 7.24 16.65 13.96
CA GLN A 171 7.85 15.43 14.44
C GLN A 171 8.46 14.68 13.25
N TYR A 172 9.62 14.06 13.46
CA TYR A 172 10.30 13.25 12.46
C TYR A 172 11.07 12.13 13.15
N ASP A 173 10.49 10.93 13.15
CA ASP A 173 11.06 9.72 13.71
C ASP A 173 11.54 8.82 12.58
N GLU A 174 12.76 8.30 12.70
CA GLU A 174 13.37 7.41 11.72
C GLU A 174 13.89 6.16 12.42
N ALA A 175 13.65 5.00 11.80
CA ALA A 175 14.14 3.72 12.29
C ALA A 175 15.68 3.73 12.39
N ALA A 176 16.24 3.11 13.44
CA ALA A 176 17.69 2.99 13.54
C ALA A 176 18.25 2.14 12.37
N PRO A 177 19.54 2.25 12.01
CA PRO A 177 20.11 1.59 10.83
C PRO A 177 19.89 0.07 10.74
N ALA A 178 19.80 -0.61 11.89
CA ALA A 178 19.56 -2.05 11.98
C ALA A 178 18.08 -2.43 12.18
N GLU A 179 17.21 -1.44 12.40
CA GLU A 179 15.78 -1.62 12.63
C GLU A 179 15.00 -1.57 11.32
N LYS A 180 13.85 -2.25 11.32
CA LYS A 180 12.93 -2.32 10.19
C LYS A 180 11.70 -1.44 10.35
N ASP A 181 11.53 -0.86 11.53
CA ASP A 181 10.48 0.09 11.81
C ASP A 181 10.92 1.11 12.87
N CYS A 182 10.23 2.24 12.93
CA CYS A 182 10.43 3.30 13.90
C CYS A 182 9.41 3.28 15.05
N GLY A 183 8.67 2.18 15.23
CA GLY A 183 7.63 2.05 16.26
C GLY A 183 6.26 2.62 15.91
N PHE A 184 6.06 3.19 14.71
CA PHE A 184 4.77 3.73 14.23
C PHE A 184 4.02 2.81 13.25
N GLY A 185 4.45 1.55 13.15
CA GLY A 185 3.81 0.54 12.32
C GLY A 185 4.83 -0.43 11.72
N GLU A 186 4.36 -1.61 11.33
CA GLU A 186 5.24 -2.62 10.71
C GLU A 186 5.87 -2.08 9.43
N ASN A 187 7.18 -2.21 9.30
CA ASN A 187 7.97 -1.77 8.14
C ASN A 187 8.00 -0.25 7.91
N VAL A 188 7.54 0.58 8.85
CA VAL A 188 7.57 2.06 8.75
C VAL A 188 8.98 2.56 9.08
N ILE A 189 9.72 3.01 8.06
CA ILE A 189 11.09 3.51 8.21
C ILE A 189 11.12 4.95 8.71
N VAL A 190 10.16 5.77 8.25
CA VAL A 190 10.02 7.17 8.67
C VAL A 190 8.58 7.42 9.06
N HIS A 191 8.39 8.05 10.21
CA HIS A 191 7.15 8.72 10.59
C HIS A 191 7.43 10.22 10.70
N ALA A 192 6.60 11.03 10.06
CA ALA A 192 6.68 12.48 10.18
C ALA A 192 5.29 13.07 10.44
N VAL A 193 5.25 14.22 11.11
CA VAL A 193 4.02 14.98 11.33
C VAL A 193 4.17 16.34 10.67
N GLY A 194 3.30 16.62 9.69
CA GLY A 194 3.24 17.91 9.01
C GLY A 194 2.72 19.02 9.95
N LYS A 195 2.95 20.28 9.59
CA LYS A 195 2.54 21.45 10.41
C LYS A 195 1.02 21.60 10.58
N ASN A 196 0.26 20.96 9.70
CA ASN A 196 -1.20 20.85 9.76
C ASN A 196 -1.69 19.67 10.62
N GLY A 197 -0.79 18.87 11.20
CA GLY A 197 -1.12 17.68 11.99
C GLY A 197 -1.32 16.40 11.16
N GLU A 198 -1.09 16.44 9.84
CA GLU A 198 -1.11 15.24 9.01
C GLU A 198 0.03 14.30 9.39
N ASN A 199 -0.27 13.01 9.51
CA ASN A 199 0.76 12.00 9.78
C ASN A 199 1.21 11.38 8.46
N ILE A 200 2.52 11.33 8.24
CA ILE A 200 3.12 10.77 7.03
C ILE A 200 3.93 9.54 7.44
N LEU A 201 3.53 8.38 6.94
CA LEU A 201 4.19 7.10 7.20
C LEU A 201 4.90 6.64 5.91
N VAL A 202 6.21 6.46 5.97
CA VAL A 202 6.99 5.91 4.85
C VAL A 202 7.43 4.50 5.20
N SER A 203 6.90 3.53 4.47
CA SER A 203 7.16 2.11 4.68
C SER A 203 7.98 1.49 3.55
N VAL A 204 8.75 0.45 3.87
CA VAL A 204 9.39 -0.41 2.86
C VAL A 204 8.70 -1.76 2.83
N LEU A 205 7.93 -2.01 1.76
CA LEU A 205 7.16 -3.24 1.61
C LEU A 205 7.77 -4.15 0.54
N LYS A 206 8.00 -5.42 0.87
CA LYS A 206 8.33 -6.42 -0.14
C LYS A 206 7.08 -6.75 -0.95
N GLY A 207 7.19 -6.81 -2.27
CA GLY A 207 6.12 -7.31 -3.14
C GLY A 207 5.76 -8.77 -2.79
N GLN A 208 4.46 -9.07 -2.72
CA GLN A 208 3.95 -10.37 -2.29
C GLN A 208 2.77 -10.82 -3.15
N GLU A 209 2.89 -11.96 -3.80
CA GLU A 209 1.76 -12.55 -4.53
C GLU A 209 0.72 -13.11 -3.55
N MET A 210 -0.56 -12.83 -3.79
CA MET A 210 -1.62 -13.23 -2.84
C MET A 210 -1.78 -14.74 -2.69
N GLU A 211 -1.55 -15.52 -3.75
CA GLU A 211 -1.54 -16.98 -3.66
C GLU A 211 -0.44 -17.48 -2.70
N SER A 212 0.76 -16.89 -2.80
CA SER A 212 1.88 -17.21 -1.91
C SER A 212 1.58 -16.82 -0.46
N VAL A 213 0.94 -15.66 -0.24
CA VAL A 213 0.50 -15.22 1.09
C VAL A 213 -0.53 -16.18 1.67
N ARG A 214 -1.55 -16.55 0.90
CA ARG A 214 -2.59 -17.48 1.34
C ARG A 214 -2.01 -18.84 1.74
N LEU A 215 -1.09 -19.39 0.94
CA LEU A 215 -0.42 -20.66 1.26
C LEU A 215 0.43 -20.55 2.53
N ALA A 216 1.17 -19.45 2.71
CA ALA A 216 1.98 -19.22 3.90
C ALA A 216 1.12 -19.08 5.17
N GLU A 217 0.05 -18.29 5.11
CA GLU A 217 -0.89 -18.11 6.23
C GLU A 217 -1.60 -19.43 6.59
N ALA A 218 -2.01 -20.22 5.58
CA ALA A 218 -2.59 -21.55 5.82
C ALA A 218 -1.59 -22.50 6.49
N ALA A 219 -0.33 -22.50 6.05
CA ALA A 219 0.72 -23.33 6.65
C ALA A 219 1.05 -22.92 8.10
N MET A 220 1.04 -21.63 8.42
CA MET A 220 1.23 -21.15 9.79
C MET A 220 0.10 -21.64 10.71
N ARG A 221 -1.17 -21.55 10.27
CA ARG A 221 -2.31 -22.04 11.06
C ARG A 221 -2.17 -23.52 11.41
N ILE A 222 -1.72 -24.37 10.48
CA ILE A 222 -1.53 -25.81 10.73
C ILE A 222 -0.47 -26.07 11.82
N ARG A 223 0.59 -25.25 11.89
CA ARG A 223 1.65 -25.39 12.91
C ARG A 223 1.20 -24.96 14.30
N SER A 224 0.22 -24.05 14.41
CA SER A 224 -0.31 -23.58 15.69
C SER A 224 -1.22 -24.58 16.41
N PHE A 225 -1.60 -25.68 15.76
CA PHE A 225 -2.47 -26.74 16.31
C PHE A 225 -1.71 -28.04 16.67
N ASN A 226 -0.38 -28.05 16.60
CA ASN A 226 0.49 -29.13 17.07
C ASN A 226 1.32 -28.68 18.27
#